data_AF-A0A7M2XMG1-F1
#
_entry.id   AF-A0A7M2XMG1-F1
#
_cell.length_a   1.000
_cell.length_b   1.000
_cell.length_c   1.000
_cell.angle_alpha   90.00
_cell.angle_beta   90.00
_cell.angle_gamma   90.00
#
_symmetry.space_group_name_H-M   'P 1'
#
loop_
_entity.id
_entity.type
_entity.pdbx_description
1 polymer ?
#
loop_
_entity_poly.entity_id
_entity_poly.type
_entity_poly.pdbx_seq_one_letter_code
_entity_poly.pdbx_strand_id
1 'polypeptide(L)'
;MPNRGGESRMNEDEMRPSNSAEMRPPYSAELLADLHAGVLDEELAARLWPRVRRDPGAVAYLARLDATQARLSALRGAPPKESIPPEIAARIGAALAEDRSDDRIDVRSTPSRIARRRRWAVAGAAVAAAVAVMLVVVVRGTAFGSDDPTGVPVAAAEDEALFEPSTLRAMIGDTDPGLLGGADRLRECLDANGFEGRSPIGSRAVRYAGDDAVLVLLSGPDAPALTALVVGTDCDADDPAILVRKTIG
;
A
#
# COMPACT_ATOMS: atom_id res chain seq x y z
N MET A 1 -56.93 -26.39 -26.37
CA MET A 1 -56.12 -25.79 -25.29
C MET A 1 -56.39 -26.60 -24.02
N PRO A 2 -55.39 -27.27 -23.46
CA PRO A 2 -54.60 -26.64 -22.39
C PRO A 2 -53.07 -26.80 -22.55
N ASN A 3 -52.40 -26.04 -21.71
CA ASN A 3 -51.04 -25.52 -21.79
C ASN A 3 -50.00 -26.55 -21.32
N ARG A 4 -48.91 -26.70 -22.09
CA ARG A 4 -47.79 -27.60 -21.79
C ARG A 4 -46.78 -26.82 -20.94
N GLY A 5 -46.46 -27.36 -19.76
CA GLY A 5 -45.56 -26.77 -18.78
C GLY A 5 -44.21 -26.41 -19.37
N GLY A 6 -43.80 -25.16 -19.15
CA GLY A 6 -42.42 -24.71 -19.28
C GLY A 6 -41.81 -24.65 -17.90
N GLU A 7 -41.16 -25.73 -17.47
CA GLU A 7 -40.13 -25.64 -16.45
C GLU A 7 -38.93 -24.93 -17.10
N SER A 8 -38.79 -23.65 -16.80
CA SER A 8 -37.55 -22.91 -17.00
C SER A 8 -36.47 -23.56 -16.15
N ARG A 9 -35.70 -24.46 -16.75
CA ARG A 9 -34.34 -24.74 -16.29
C ARG A 9 -33.55 -23.45 -16.49
N MET A 10 -33.32 -22.75 -15.39
CA MET A 10 -32.39 -21.63 -15.34
C MET A 10 -31.02 -22.17 -15.71
N ASN A 11 -30.48 -21.70 -16.83
CA ASN A 11 -29.18 -22.11 -17.34
C ASN A 11 -28.09 -21.60 -16.39
N GLU A 12 -27.46 -22.51 -15.63
CA GLU A 12 -26.29 -22.25 -14.78
C GLU A 12 -24.99 -21.99 -15.60
N ASP A 13 -25.06 -22.04 -16.93
CA ASP A 13 -23.92 -21.86 -17.83
C ASP A 13 -23.65 -20.40 -18.25
N GLU A 14 -24.54 -19.44 -17.93
CA GLU A 14 -24.42 -18.05 -18.40
C GLU A 14 -23.68 -17.10 -17.43
N MET A 15 -22.92 -17.65 -16.46
CA MET A 15 -22.12 -16.85 -15.50
C MET A 15 -20.60 -17.05 -15.64
N ARG A 16 -20.10 -17.62 -16.75
CA ARG A 16 -18.66 -17.89 -16.90
C ARG A 16 -17.93 -17.26 -18.10
N PRO A 17 -18.03 -15.94 -18.38
CA PRO A 17 -17.05 -15.26 -19.24
C PRO A 17 -15.93 -14.48 -18.50
N SER A 18 -15.98 -14.22 -17.18
CA SER A 18 -15.01 -13.30 -16.54
C SER A 18 -13.71 -13.92 -16.01
N ASN A 19 -13.72 -15.20 -15.62
CA ASN A 19 -12.57 -15.78 -14.89
C ASN A 19 -11.33 -16.03 -15.79
N SER A 20 -11.54 -16.31 -17.08
CA SER A 20 -10.45 -16.59 -18.03
C SER A 20 -9.69 -15.34 -18.49
N ALA A 21 -10.34 -14.17 -18.52
CA ALA A 21 -9.72 -12.90 -18.88
C ALA A 21 -8.78 -12.39 -17.77
N GLU A 22 -9.17 -12.53 -16.51
CA GLU A 22 -8.37 -12.18 -15.33
C GLU A 22 -7.15 -13.10 -15.12
N MET A 23 -7.17 -14.30 -15.72
CA MET A 23 -6.10 -15.31 -15.63
C MET A 23 -4.98 -15.16 -16.67
N ARG A 24 -4.93 -14.01 -17.36
CA ARG A 24 -3.91 -13.65 -18.34
C ARG A 24 -3.26 -12.32 -17.97
N PRO A 25 -2.00 -12.08 -18.37
CA PRO A 25 -1.36 -10.80 -18.13
C PRO A 25 -2.07 -9.66 -18.89
N PRO A 26 -2.14 -8.44 -18.30
CA PRO A 26 -1.71 -8.13 -16.93
C PRO A 26 -2.66 -8.77 -15.90
N TYR A 27 -2.09 -9.47 -14.91
CA TYR A 27 -2.86 -10.14 -13.87
C TYR A 27 -3.55 -9.11 -12.96
N SER A 28 -4.78 -9.41 -12.53
CA SER A 28 -5.47 -8.56 -11.55
C SER A 28 -4.79 -8.60 -10.18
N ALA A 29 -4.96 -7.53 -9.41
CA ALA A 29 -4.40 -7.41 -8.06
C ALA A 29 -4.99 -8.45 -7.11
N GLU A 30 -6.29 -8.72 -7.27
CA GLU A 30 -7.09 -9.69 -6.52
C GLU A 30 -6.59 -11.12 -6.78
N LEU A 31 -6.38 -11.50 -8.05
CA LEU A 31 -5.86 -12.83 -8.37
C LEU A 31 -4.46 -13.05 -7.80
N LEU A 32 -3.59 -12.04 -7.86
CA LEU A 32 -2.25 -12.13 -7.28
C LEU A 32 -2.31 -12.20 -5.74
N ALA A 33 -3.24 -11.49 -5.10
CA ALA A 33 -3.46 -11.56 -3.66
C ALA A 33 -4.00 -12.94 -3.24
N ASP A 34 -4.97 -13.51 -3.95
CA ASP A 34 -5.52 -14.84 -3.65
C ASP A 34 -4.49 -15.95 -3.88
N LEU A 35 -3.67 -15.81 -4.93
CA LEU A 35 -2.55 -16.71 -5.20
C LEU A 35 -1.49 -16.63 -4.09
N HIS A 36 -1.15 -15.42 -3.62
CA HIS A 36 -0.20 -15.18 -2.53
C HIS A 36 -0.72 -15.72 -1.19
N ALA A 37 -1.99 -15.50 -0.90
CA ALA A 37 -2.66 -15.96 0.31
C ALA A 37 -2.88 -17.49 0.34
N GLY A 38 -2.71 -18.17 -0.80
CA GLY A 38 -2.95 -19.61 -0.93
C GLY A 38 -4.43 -19.98 -0.85
N VAL A 39 -5.32 -19.04 -1.19
CA VAL A 39 -6.78 -19.21 -1.19
C VAL A 39 -7.23 -19.98 -2.44
N LEU A 40 -6.47 -19.87 -3.54
CA LEU A 40 -6.77 -20.57 -4.79
C LEU A 40 -6.64 -22.09 -4.65
N ASP A 41 -7.42 -22.81 -5.46
CA ASP A 41 -7.28 -24.25 -5.63
C ASP A 41 -5.83 -24.64 -5.99
N GLU A 42 -5.34 -25.76 -5.43
CA GLU A 42 -3.94 -26.16 -5.56
C GLU A 42 -3.55 -26.46 -7.02
N GLU A 43 -4.45 -27.06 -7.81
CA GLU A 43 -4.18 -27.36 -9.22
C GLU A 43 -4.12 -26.06 -10.04
N LEU A 44 -5.02 -25.12 -9.76
CA LEU A 44 -5.01 -23.81 -10.39
C LEU A 44 -3.75 -23.01 -10.02
N ALA A 45 -3.40 -22.96 -8.74
CA ALA A 45 -2.20 -22.29 -8.26
C ALA A 45 -0.94 -22.89 -8.90
N ALA A 46 -0.84 -24.21 -9.00
CA ALA A 46 0.28 -24.90 -9.64
C ALA A 46 0.45 -24.50 -11.11
N ARG A 47 -0.65 -24.24 -11.84
CA ARG A 47 -0.62 -23.75 -13.23
C ARG A 47 -0.30 -22.26 -13.35
N LEU A 48 -0.65 -21.44 -12.35
CA LEU A 48 -0.42 -19.99 -12.37
C LEU A 48 1.00 -19.62 -11.97
N TRP A 49 1.55 -20.23 -10.93
CA TRP A 49 2.88 -19.92 -10.38
C TRP A 49 4.01 -19.85 -11.42
N PRO A 50 4.14 -20.80 -12.37
CA PRO A 50 5.17 -20.71 -13.42
C PRO A 50 5.02 -19.50 -14.34
N ARG A 51 3.79 -19.06 -14.61
CA ARG A 51 3.52 -17.91 -15.49
C ARG A 51 3.80 -16.60 -14.75
N VAL A 52 3.28 -16.48 -13.51
CA VAL A 52 3.53 -15.32 -12.63
C VAL A 52 5.02 -15.09 -12.40
N ARG A 53 5.81 -16.15 -12.17
CA ARG A 53 7.28 -16.02 -12.01
C ARG A 53 8.03 -15.49 -13.23
N ARG A 54 7.45 -15.57 -14.43
CA ARG A 54 8.05 -15.03 -15.66
C ARG A 54 7.62 -13.60 -15.95
N ASP A 55 6.62 -13.08 -15.22
CA ASP A 55 6.12 -11.73 -15.36
C ASP A 55 6.79 -10.82 -14.29
N PRO A 56 7.68 -9.89 -14.69
CA PRO A 56 8.37 -9.02 -13.74
C PRO A 56 7.42 -8.10 -12.97
N GLY A 57 6.30 -7.67 -13.58
CA GLY A 57 5.30 -6.83 -12.92
C GLY A 57 4.57 -7.59 -11.81
N ALA A 58 4.18 -8.83 -12.08
CA ALA A 58 3.54 -9.69 -11.09
C ALA A 58 4.50 -10.05 -9.94
N VAL A 59 5.77 -10.35 -10.24
CA VAL A 59 6.81 -10.60 -9.22
C VAL A 59 7.02 -9.37 -8.34
N ALA A 60 7.10 -8.17 -8.94
CA ALA A 60 7.23 -6.92 -8.19
C ALA A 60 6.03 -6.66 -7.26
N TYR A 61 4.80 -6.96 -7.71
CA TYR A 61 3.61 -6.85 -6.88
C TYR A 61 3.62 -7.81 -5.68
N LEU A 62 3.94 -9.10 -5.92
CA LEU A 62 4.06 -10.09 -4.84
C LEU A 62 5.13 -9.71 -3.81
N ALA A 63 6.27 -9.16 -4.27
CA ALA A 63 7.32 -8.68 -3.37
C ALA A 63 6.84 -7.54 -2.45
N ARG A 64 5.93 -6.66 -2.93
CA ARG A 64 5.30 -5.62 -2.09
C ARG A 64 4.39 -6.23 -1.02
N LEU A 65 3.64 -7.28 -1.35
CA LEU A 65 2.81 -8.01 -0.37
C LEU A 65 3.67 -8.69 0.70
N ASP A 66 4.77 -9.35 0.29
CA ASP A 66 5.73 -9.96 1.21
C ASP A 66 6.35 -8.91 2.16
N ALA A 67 6.71 -7.73 1.64
CA ALA A 67 7.24 -6.63 2.46
C ALA A 67 6.21 -6.16 3.50
N THR A 68 4.94 -6.05 3.15
CA THR A 68 3.86 -5.71 4.10
C THR A 68 3.70 -6.79 5.17
N GLN A 69 3.69 -8.08 4.80
CA GLN A 69 3.65 -9.17 5.78
C GLN A 69 4.88 -9.16 6.72
N ALA A 70 6.07 -8.85 6.20
CA ALA A 70 7.28 -8.72 7.00
C ALA A 70 7.18 -7.56 8.00
N ARG A 71 6.69 -6.38 7.57
CA ARG A 71 6.46 -5.23 8.45
C ARG A 71 5.46 -5.55 9.57
N LEU A 72 4.34 -6.17 9.24
CA LEU A 72 3.34 -6.60 10.24
C LEU A 72 3.91 -7.67 11.19
N SER A 73 4.74 -8.58 10.69
CA SER A 73 5.40 -9.59 11.51
C SER A 73 6.41 -8.98 12.49
N ALA A 74 7.11 -7.92 12.08
CA ALA A 74 8.00 -7.17 12.96
C ALA A 74 7.24 -6.52 14.13
N LEU A 75 6.02 -6.00 13.87
CA LEU A 75 5.17 -5.46 14.94
C LEU A 75 4.72 -6.52 15.94
N ARG A 76 4.46 -7.76 15.49
CA ARG A 76 4.12 -8.87 16.39
C ARG A 76 5.27 -9.23 17.33
N GLY A 77 6.52 -9.11 16.87
CA GLY A 77 7.71 -9.38 17.68
C GLY A 77 8.08 -8.23 18.62
N ALA A 78 7.56 -7.03 18.39
CA ALA A 78 7.78 -5.89 19.26
C ALA A 78 6.99 -6.03 20.57
N PRO A 79 7.51 -5.52 21.70
CA PRO A 79 6.74 -5.46 22.93
C PRO A 79 5.49 -4.59 22.70
N PRO A 80 4.32 -5.02 23.20
CA PRO A 80 3.11 -4.23 23.08
C PRO A 80 3.29 -2.88 23.81
N LYS A 81 2.76 -1.80 23.21
CA LYS A 81 2.85 -0.45 23.79
C LYS A 81 2.06 -0.32 25.09
N GLU A 82 1.01 -1.10 25.23
CA GLU A 82 0.16 -1.16 26.42
C GLU A 82 -0.18 -2.62 26.73
N SER A 83 -0.21 -2.97 28.01
CA SER A 83 -0.60 -4.31 28.44
C SER A 83 -2.11 -4.47 28.40
N ILE A 84 -2.57 -5.67 28.05
CA ILE A 84 -4.00 -6.02 28.19
C ILE A 84 -4.37 -5.92 29.67
N PRO A 85 -5.48 -5.27 30.03
CA PRO A 85 -5.95 -5.21 31.41
C PRO A 85 -6.22 -6.62 31.97
N PRO A 86 -5.85 -6.89 33.23
CA PRO A 86 -5.86 -8.23 33.81
C PRO A 86 -7.25 -8.86 33.84
N GLU A 87 -8.30 -8.07 34.04
CA GLU A 87 -9.68 -8.52 34.02
C GLU A 87 -10.13 -9.01 32.64
N ILE A 88 -9.66 -8.35 31.57
CA ILE A 88 -9.94 -8.75 30.19
C ILE A 88 -9.16 -10.02 29.86
N ALA A 89 -7.89 -10.09 30.25
CA ALA A 89 -7.07 -11.30 30.09
C ALA A 89 -7.66 -12.50 30.85
N ALA A 90 -8.15 -12.30 32.07
CA ALA A 90 -8.82 -13.31 32.87
C ALA A 90 -10.13 -13.77 32.22
N ARG A 91 -10.94 -12.84 31.69
CA ARG A 91 -12.19 -13.17 30.99
C ARG A 91 -11.93 -13.99 29.72
N ILE A 92 -10.93 -13.61 28.93
CA ILE A 92 -10.51 -14.37 27.74
C ILE A 92 -10.01 -15.76 28.16
N GLY A 93 -9.20 -15.84 29.23
CA GLY A 93 -8.69 -17.09 29.77
C GLY A 93 -9.80 -18.05 30.23
N ALA A 94 -10.82 -17.51 30.92
CA ALA A 94 -11.99 -18.27 31.36
C ALA A 94 -12.80 -18.81 30.19
N ALA A 95 -13.12 -17.97 29.20
CA ALA A 95 -13.86 -18.39 28.00
C ALA A 95 -13.11 -19.49 27.21
N LEU A 96 -11.78 -19.37 27.07
CA LEU A 96 -10.96 -20.39 26.43
C LEU A 96 -10.83 -21.68 27.25
N ALA A 97 -10.94 -21.60 28.58
CA ALA A 97 -10.93 -22.77 29.45
C ALA A 97 -12.26 -23.51 29.38
N GLU A 98 -13.38 -22.79 29.30
CA GLU A 98 -14.73 -23.32 29.11
C GLU A 98 -14.84 -24.09 27.77
N ASP A 99 -14.39 -23.48 26.66
CA ASP A 99 -14.34 -24.15 25.34
C ASP A 99 -13.49 -25.42 25.34
N ARG A 100 -12.37 -25.44 26.09
CA ARG A 100 -11.51 -26.62 26.23
C ARG A 100 -12.13 -27.71 27.11
N SER A 101 -13.02 -27.34 28.02
CA SER A 101 -13.73 -28.28 28.87
C SER A 101 -14.96 -28.89 28.20
N ASP A 102 -15.53 -28.23 27.18
CA ASP A 102 -16.79 -28.65 26.55
C ASP A 102 -16.62 -29.57 25.32
N ASP A 103 -15.45 -29.64 24.67
CA ASP A 103 -15.21 -30.72 23.69
C ASP A 103 -13.75 -31.09 23.43
N ARG A 104 -13.59 -32.40 23.20
CA ARG A 104 -12.49 -33.10 22.54
C ARG A 104 -12.36 -32.64 21.09
N ILE A 105 -12.03 -31.38 20.85
CA ILE A 105 -11.58 -30.97 19.53
C ILE A 105 -10.17 -31.54 19.34
N ASP A 106 -10.07 -32.67 18.64
CA ASP A 106 -8.84 -33.10 17.96
C ASP A 106 -8.54 -32.02 16.92
N VAL A 107 -7.96 -30.91 17.37
CA VAL A 107 -7.30 -29.92 16.51
C VAL A 107 -6.10 -30.66 15.96
N ARG A 108 -6.37 -31.47 14.94
CA ARG A 108 -5.37 -31.97 14.03
C ARG A 108 -4.76 -30.71 13.45
N SER A 109 -3.65 -30.30 14.06
CA SER A 109 -2.75 -29.28 13.56
C SER A 109 -2.33 -29.80 12.19
N THR A 110 -3.11 -29.48 11.17
CA THR A 110 -2.68 -29.62 9.79
C THR A 110 -1.53 -28.63 9.73
N PRO A 111 -0.27 -29.09 9.64
CA PRO A 111 0.83 -28.16 9.51
C PRO A 111 0.49 -27.32 8.28
N SER A 112 0.41 -26.00 8.47
CA SER A 112 0.17 -25.09 7.36
C SER A 112 1.10 -25.49 6.22
N ARG A 113 0.53 -25.76 5.03
CA ARG A 113 1.31 -26.12 3.83
C ARG A 113 2.40 -25.09 3.52
N ILE A 114 2.25 -23.89 4.09
CA ILE A 114 3.20 -22.77 4.09
C ILE A 114 4.57 -23.16 4.69
N ALA A 115 4.63 -23.93 5.79
CA ALA A 115 5.90 -24.31 6.42
C ALA A 115 6.69 -25.37 5.62
N ARG A 116 6.00 -26.19 4.81
CA ARG A 116 6.62 -27.32 4.08
C ARG A 116 7.31 -26.89 2.78
N ARG A 117 6.88 -25.77 2.17
CA ARG A 117 7.50 -25.21 0.95
C ARG A 117 8.84 -24.49 1.21
N ARG A 118 9.10 -24.09 2.46
CA ARG A 118 10.33 -23.39 2.86
C ARG A 118 11.58 -24.30 2.96
N ARG A 119 11.43 -25.62 2.77
CA ARG A 119 12.53 -26.61 2.82
C ARG A 119 13.18 -26.90 1.47
N TRP A 120 12.75 -26.26 0.37
CA TRP A 120 13.25 -26.53 -0.99
C TRP A 120 14.13 -25.41 -1.59
N ALA A 121 14.62 -24.47 -0.76
CA ALA A 121 15.40 -23.33 -1.24
C ALA A 121 16.77 -23.19 -0.53
N VAL A 122 17.40 -24.31 -0.15
CA VAL A 122 18.83 -24.32 0.21
C VAL A 122 19.48 -25.53 -0.47
N ALA A 123 19.82 -25.35 -1.74
CA ALA A 123 20.82 -26.14 -2.45
C ALA A 123 21.63 -25.14 -3.30
N GLY A 124 22.93 -25.14 -3.10
CA GLY A 124 23.80 -24.00 -3.32
C GLY A 124 24.19 -23.71 -4.77
N ALA A 125 24.77 -22.52 -4.94
CA ALA A 125 25.93 -22.31 -5.79
C ALA A 125 26.67 -21.07 -5.29
N ALA A 126 27.75 -21.29 -4.55
CA ALA A 126 28.75 -20.28 -4.29
C ALA A 126 29.53 -20.04 -5.59
N VAL A 127 29.48 -18.82 -6.12
CA VAL A 127 30.47 -18.35 -7.10
C VAL A 127 31.03 -17.05 -6.57
N ALA A 128 32.24 -17.15 -6.03
CA ALA A 128 33.07 -16.01 -5.70
C ALA A 128 33.52 -15.34 -7.01
N ALA A 129 33.20 -14.07 -7.18
CA ALA A 129 33.89 -13.19 -8.11
C ALA A 129 34.17 -11.88 -7.38
N ALA A 130 35.39 -11.77 -6.85
CA ALA A 130 35.94 -10.52 -6.37
C ALA A 130 36.21 -9.62 -7.57
N VAL A 131 35.54 -8.48 -7.66
CA VAL A 131 35.99 -7.34 -8.46
C VAL A 131 35.84 -6.10 -7.60
N ALA A 132 36.97 -5.68 -7.03
CA ALA A 132 37.12 -4.36 -6.46
C ALA A 132 37.29 -3.35 -7.61
N VAL A 133 36.37 -2.38 -7.70
CA VAL A 133 36.66 -1.09 -8.34
C VAL A 133 36.03 -0.01 -7.48
N MET A 134 36.86 0.59 -6.64
CA MET A 134 36.64 1.93 -6.12
C MET A 134 37.02 2.91 -7.21
N LEU A 135 36.09 3.75 -7.64
CA LEU A 135 36.41 5.02 -8.24
C LEU A 135 35.38 6.05 -7.79
N VAL A 136 35.75 6.77 -6.75
CA VAL A 136 35.09 8.00 -6.32
C VAL A 136 35.47 9.08 -7.31
N VAL A 137 34.48 9.67 -7.99
CA VAL A 137 34.60 11.01 -8.58
C VAL A 137 33.40 11.82 -8.11
N VAL A 138 33.69 12.81 -7.26
CA VAL A 138 32.78 13.90 -6.90
C VAL A 138 33.18 15.12 -7.73
N VAL A 139 32.34 15.54 -8.66
CA VAL A 139 32.23 16.93 -9.19
C VAL A 139 30.78 17.07 -9.67
N ARG A 140 29.89 17.72 -8.90
CA ARG A 140 29.51 19.15 -8.96
C ARG A 140 29.03 19.57 -10.35
N GLY A 141 27.78 20.05 -10.42
CA GLY A 141 27.02 20.22 -11.66
C GLY A 141 27.67 21.08 -12.74
N THR A 142 27.39 20.70 -13.98
CA THR A 142 27.29 21.61 -15.13
C THR A 142 26.16 21.10 -16.02
N ALA A 143 25.32 22.04 -16.45
CA ALA A 143 24.22 21.83 -17.36
C ALA A 143 24.72 21.24 -18.68
N PHE A 144 24.08 20.18 -19.15
CA PHE A 144 24.05 19.86 -20.57
C PHE A 144 22.64 20.14 -21.05
N GLY A 145 22.50 21.31 -21.69
CA GLY A 145 21.39 21.57 -22.58
C GLY A 145 21.43 20.56 -23.71
N SER A 146 20.37 19.78 -23.81
CA SER A 146 19.98 19.12 -25.05
C SER A 146 18.77 19.88 -25.55
N ASP A 147 18.96 20.61 -26.65
CA ASP A 147 17.87 21.14 -27.47
C ASP A 147 17.00 19.99 -27.96
N ASP A 148 15.86 19.78 -27.30
CA ASP A 148 14.72 19.03 -27.83
C ASP A 148 13.44 19.80 -27.46
N PRO A 149 12.67 20.33 -28.43
CA PRO A 149 11.59 21.25 -28.14
C PRO A 149 10.31 20.50 -27.79
N THR A 150 10.34 19.63 -26.77
CA THR A 150 9.14 19.12 -26.05
C THR A 150 9.48 18.50 -24.67
N GLY A 151 10.59 18.87 -24.04
CA GLY A 151 10.88 18.44 -22.67
C GLY A 151 10.07 19.24 -21.65
N VAL A 152 9.06 18.62 -21.04
CA VAL A 152 8.52 19.12 -19.76
C VAL A 152 9.71 19.15 -18.78
N PRO A 153 10.01 20.27 -18.11
CA PRO A 153 11.14 20.32 -17.18
C PRO A 153 10.98 19.22 -16.13
N VAL A 154 12.05 18.46 -15.84
CA VAL A 154 12.04 17.32 -14.92
C VAL A 154 11.39 17.68 -13.57
N ALA A 155 11.61 18.89 -13.09
CA ALA A 155 10.97 19.42 -11.88
C ALA A 155 9.43 19.44 -11.96
N ALA A 156 8.85 19.84 -13.09
CA ALA A 156 7.40 19.83 -13.27
C ALA A 156 6.82 18.41 -13.34
N ALA A 157 7.59 17.44 -13.85
CA ALA A 157 7.19 16.04 -13.82
C ALA A 157 7.23 15.44 -12.40
N GLU A 158 8.21 15.84 -11.59
CA GLU A 158 8.32 15.45 -10.18
C GLU A 158 7.20 16.09 -9.33
N ASP A 159 6.87 17.35 -9.59
CA ASP A 159 5.77 18.07 -8.93
C ASP A 159 4.41 17.42 -9.22
N GLU A 160 4.14 17.04 -10.47
CA GLU A 160 2.92 16.32 -10.83
C GLU A 160 2.85 14.92 -10.18
N ALA A 161 3.99 14.24 -10.00
CA ALA A 161 4.05 12.95 -9.33
C ALA A 161 3.65 13.00 -7.83
N LEU A 162 3.73 14.18 -7.21
CA LEU A 162 3.22 14.39 -5.84
C LEU A 162 1.70 14.24 -5.76
N PHE A 163 0.99 14.52 -6.84
CA PHE A 163 -0.46 14.43 -6.92
C PHE A 163 -0.96 13.11 -7.52
N GLU A 164 -0.06 12.15 -7.80
CA GLU A 164 -0.48 10.83 -8.25
C GLU A 164 -1.29 10.10 -7.16
N PRO A 165 -2.35 9.36 -7.53
CA PRO A 165 -3.22 8.69 -6.56
C PRO A 165 -2.50 7.71 -5.63
N SER A 166 -1.43 7.08 -6.10
CA SER A 166 -0.58 6.17 -5.31
C SER A 166 0.18 6.91 -4.22
N THR A 167 0.81 8.04 -4.56
CA THR A 167 1.55 8.91 -3.64
C THR A 167 0.62 9.44 -2.55
N LEU A 168 -0.54 9.96 -2.95
CA LEU A 168 -1.51 10.53 -2.00
C LEU A 168 -2.13 9.49 -1.08
N ARG A 169 -2.45 8.27 -1.59
CA ARG A 169 -2.94 7.17 -0.75
C ARG A 169 -1.90 6.70 0.26
N ALA A 170 -0.63 6.70 -0.10
CA ALA A 170 0.45 6.32 0.81
C ALA A 170 0.62 7.32 1.98
N MET A 171 0.15 8.55 1.83
CA MET A 171 0.17 9.57 2.88
C MET A 171 -0.98 9.45 3.88
N ILE A 172 -2.05 8.71 3.55
CA ILE A 172 -3.22 8.61 4.42
C ILE A 172 -2.84 7.96 5.75
N GLY A 173 -3.11 8.65 6.85
CA GLY A 173 -2.77 8.21 8.20
C GLY A 173 -1.32 8.49 8.62
N ASP A 174 -0.51 9.08 7.74
CA ASP A 174 0.82 9.60 8.08
C ASP A 174 0.77 11.13 8.16
N THR A 175 1.00 11.66 9.35
CA THR A 175 0.96 13.10 9.61
C THR A 175 2.31 13.51 10.18
N ASP A 176 3.22 13.87 9.29
CA ASP A 176 4.49 14.51 9.64
C ASP A 176 4.37 16.01 9.36
N PRO A 177 4.19 16.87 10.38
CA PRO A 177 4.18 18.31 10.19
C PRO A 177 5.54 18.87 9.76
N GLY A 178 6.62 18.09 9.96
CA GLY A 178 7.96 18.34 9.42
C GLY A 178 8.38 19.80 9.44
N LEU A 179 8.78 20.28 8.26
CA LEU A 179 9.43 21.57 8.02
C LEU A 179 8.60 22.82 8.41
N LEU A 180 7.33 22.67 8.78
CA LEU A 180 6.51 23.76 9.35
C LEU A 180 6.82 24.04 10.83
N GLY A 181 7.52 23.14 11.52
CA GLY A 181 7.91 23.35 12.93
C GLY A 181 6.92 22.77 13.95
N GLY A 182 5.98 21.92 13.54
CA GLY A 182 5.17 21.09 14.45
C GLY A 182 3.67 21.13 14.19
N ALA A 183 2.93 20.36 14.99
CA ALA A 183 1.48 20.17 14.81
C ALA A 183 0.66 21.44 15.08
N ASP A 184 1.10 22.30 16.01
CA ASP A 184 0.40 23.55 16.32
C ASP A 184 0.49 24.53 15.16
N ARG A 185 1.69 24.71 14.59
CA ARG A 185 1.90 25.55 13.40
C ARG A 185 1.20 25.00 12.16
N LEU A 186 1.13 23.68 12.01
CA LEU A 186 0.32 23.07 10.94
C LEU A 186 -1.17 23.40 11.10
N ARG A 187 -1.71 23.42 12.32
CA ARG A 187 -3.11 23.81 12.55
C ARG A 187 -3.35 25.28 12.23
N GLU A 188 -2.47 26.16 12.71
CA GLU A 188 -2.52 27.59 12.39
C GLU A 188 -2.46 27.86 10.88
N CYS A 189 -1.55 27.17 10.18
CA CYS A 189 -1.45 27.22 8.73
C CYS A 189 -2.75 26.75 8.04
N LEU A 190 -3.37 25.67 8.51
CA LEU A 190 -4.64 25.18 7.98
C LEU A 190 -5.79 26.17 8.23
N ASP A 191 -5.83 26.79 9.40
CA ASP A 191 -6.81 27.81 9.74
C ASP A 191 -6.66 29.04 8.82
N ALA A 192 -5.42 29.53 8.61
CA ALA A 192 -5.12 30.61 7.65
C ALA A 192 -5.51 30.26 6.20
N ASN A 193 -5.59 28.97 5.89
CA ASN A 193 -5.99 28.43 4.59
C ASN A 193 -7.52 28.15 4.46
N GLY A 194 -8.32 28.49 5.48
CA GLY A 194 -9.76 28.28 5.50
C GLY A 194 -10.17 26.82 5.75
N PHE A 195 -9.36 26.08 6.48
CA PHE A 195 -9.63 24.71 6.92
C PHE A 195 -9.85 24.65 8.43
N GLU A 196 -10.52 25.66 9.00
CA GLU A 196 -10.62 25.83 10.45
C GLU A 196 -11.19 24.60 11.16
N GLY A 197 -10.44 24.09 12.14
CA GLY A 197 -10.82 22.91 12.92
C GLY A 197 -10.85 21.59 12.13
N ARG A 198 -10.41 21.58 10.87
CA ARG A 198 -10.33 20.36 10.05
C ARG A 198 -8.99 19.68 10.29
N SER A 199 -9.04 18.38 10.60
CA SER A 199 -7.82 17.57 10.75
C SER A 199 -7.32 17.09 9.39
N PRO A 200 -6.00 17.12 9.13
CA PRO A 200 -5.44 16.53 7.94
C PRO A 200 -5.60 15.01 7.96
N ILE A 201 -5.90 14.43 6.80
CA ILE A 201 -5.89 12.97 6.56
C ILE A 201 -4.45 12.46 6.52
N GLY A 202 -3.53 13.31 6.05
CA GLY A 202 -2.09 13.07 6.10
C GLY A 202 -1.31 14.32 5.72
N SER A 203 -0.04 14.39 6.11
CA SER A 203 0.87 15.46 5.75
C SER A 203 2.31 14.96 5.67
N ARG A 204 3.11 15.54 4.78
CA ARG A 204 4.56 15.27 4.73
C ARG A 204 5.34 16.41 4.12
N ALA A 205 6.63 16.46 4.45
CA ALA A 205 7.58 17.31 3.74
C ALA A 205 7.80 16.84 2.28
N VAL A 206 7.84 17.81 1.37
CA VAL A 206 8.06 17.62 -0.07
C VAL A 206 8.98 18.72 -0.60
N ARG A 207 9.41 18.58 -1.84
CA ARG A 207 9.96 19.69 -2.62
C ARG A 207 8.96 20.01 -3.72
N TYR A 208 8.62 21.28 -3.88
CA TYR A 208 7.67 21.74 -4.89
C TYR A 208 8.29 22.91 -5.64
N ALA A 209 8.35 22.85 -6.97
CA ALA A 209 8.98 23.85 -7.82
C ALA A 209 10.44 24.18 -7.42
N GLY A 210 11.13 23.25 -6.74
CA GLY A 210 12.50 23.43 -6.26
C GLY A 210 12.63 23.90 -4.81
N ASP A 211 11.55 24.36 -4.18
CA ASP A 211 11.52 24.84 -2.80
C ASP A 211 11.02 23.77 -1.84
N ASP A 212 11.55 23.79 -0.60
CA ASP A 212 11.05 22.93 0.45
C ASP A 212 9.63 23.36 0.85
N ALA A 213 8.72 22.39 0.96
CA ALA A 213 7.30 22.62 1.16
C ALA A 213 6.68 21.49 1.98
N VAL A 214 5.43 21.68 2.41
CA VAL A 214 4.63 20.64 3.06
C VAL A 214 3.36 20.39 2.25
N LEU A 215 3.16 19.13 1.86
CA LEU A 215 1.93 18.66 1.24
C LEU A 215 1.00 18.14 2.33
N VAL A 216 -0.20 18.69 2.37
CA VAL A 216 -1.27 18.33 3.30
C VAL A 216 -2.46 17.79 2.51
N LEU A 217 -2.96 16.64 2.92
CA LEU A 217 -4.12 15.99 2.33
C LEU A 217 -5.32 16.13 3.27
N LEU A 218 -6.42 16.68 2.77
CA LEU A 218 -7.63 16.99 3.52
C LEU A 218 -8.85 16.36 2.86
N SER A 219 -9.93 16.19 3.61
CA SER A 219 -11.22 15.82 3.02
C SER A 219 -11.67 16.92 2.06
N GLY A 220 -12.14 16.54 0.88
CA GLY A 220 -12.75 17.46 -0.08
C GLY A 220 -14.06 18.05 0.43
N PRO A 221 -14.61 19.05 -0.29
CA PRO A 221 -15.92 19.63 0.03
C PRO A 221 -17.06 18.62 -0.19
N ASP A 222 -16.96 17.78 -1.22
CA ASP A 222 -17.94 16.75 -1.56
C ASP A 222 -17.31 15.36 -1.42
N ALA A 223 -17.93 14.44 -0.67
CA ALA A 223 -17.42 13.06 -0.59
C ALA A 223 -17.68 12.32 -1.92
N PRO A 224 -16.74 11.47 -2.42
CA PRO A 224 -15.49 11.03 -1.78
C PRO A 224 -14.24 11.82 -2.21
N ALA A 225 -14.36 13.12 -2.54
CA ALA A 225 -13.22 13.92 -2.98
C ALA A 225 -12.23 14.22 -1.85
N LEU A 226 -10.98 14.51 -2.24
CA LEU A 226 -9.87 14.93 -1.41
C LEU A 226 -9.37 16.30 -1.87
N THR A 227 -8.74 17.06 -0.97
CA THR A 227 -8.02 18.29 -1.31
C THR A 227 -6.55 18.11 -0.96
N ALA A 228 -5.68 18.23 -1.95
CA ALA A 228 -4.24 18.32 -1.79
C ALA A 228 -3.83 19.80 -1.74
N LEU A 229 -3.19 20.21 -0.65
CA LEU A 229 -2.71 21.56 -0.42
C LEU A 229 -1.19 21.50 -0.21
N VAL A 230 -0.43 22.22 -1.03
CA VAL A 230 1.01 22.41 -0.86
C VAL A 230 1.25 23.82 -0.34
N VAL A 231 1.94 23.92 0.79
CA VAL A 231 2.31 25.19 1.43
C VAL A 231 3.82 25.30 1.59
N GLY A 232 4.34 26.52 1.59
CA GLY A 232 5.74 26.80 1.95
C GLY A 232 6.02 26.55 3.44
N THR A 233 7.29 26.45 3.82
CA THR A 233 7.73 26.23 5.21
C THR A 233 7.44 27.41 6.14
N ASP A 234 7.18 28.58 5.57
CA ASP A 234 6.87 29.80 6.33
C ASP A 234 5.39 29.89 6.72
N CYS A 235 4.54 28.94 6.29
CA CYS A 235 3.11 28.96 6.60
C CYS A 235 2.84 29.00 8.11
N ASP A 236 1.98 29.91 8.54
CA ASP A 236 1.53 30.08 9.91
C ASP A 236 0.14 30.75 9.97
N ALA A 237 -0.25 31.26 11.13
CA ALA A 237 -1.55 31.88 11.35
C ALA A 237 -1.77 33.16 10.53
N ASP A 238 -0.68 33.86 10.17
CA ASP A 238 -0.73 35.17 9.50
C ASP A 238 -0.38 35.07 8.01
N ASP A 239 0.42 34.07 7.61
CA ASP A 239 0.77 33.80 6.22
C ASP A 239 0.30 32.39 5.77
N PRO A 240 -0.70 32.30 4.86
CA PRO A 240 -1.17 31.02 4.36
C PRO A 240 -0.17 30.30 3.43
N ALA A 241 0.86 30.99 2.92
CA ALA A 241 1.96 30.48 2.10
C ALA A 241 1.57 29.41 1.05
N ILE A 242 0.43 29.58 0.37
CA ILE A 242 -0.10 28.60 -0.58
C ILE A 242 0.76 28.54 -1.83
N LEU A 243 1.27 27.36 -2.15
CA LEU A 243 1.94 27.09 -3.42
C LEU A 243 0.96 26.48 -4.42
N VAL A 244 0.22 25.44 -4.02
CA VAL A 244 -0.80 24.79 -4.86
C VAL A 244 -1.97 24.26 -4.04
N ARG A 245 -3.18 24.32 -4.61
CA ARG A 245 -4.38 23.65 -4.10
C ARG A 245 -5.08 22.90 -5.22
N LYS A 246 -5.28 21.59 -5.05
CA LYS A 246 -5.91 20.71 -6.04
C LYS A 246 -6.99 19.84 -5.39
N THR A 247 -8.20 19.86 -5.95
CA THR A 247 -9.27 18.92 -5.57
C THR A 247 -9.16 17.67 -6.43
N ILE A 248 -9.33 16.51 -5.80
CA ILE A 248 -9.19 15.18 -6.42
C ILE A 248 -10.46 14.41 -6.13
N GLY A 249 -11.23 14.06 -7.14
CA GLY A 249 -12.52 13.36 -7.01
C GLY A 249 -12.87 12.62 -8.29
#